data_AF-A0A3B9M4H2-F1
#
_entry.id   AF-A0A3B9M4H2-F1
#
_cell.length_a   1.000
_cell.length_b   1.000
_cell.length_c   1.000
_cell.angle_alpha   90.00
_cell.angle_beta   90.00
_cell.angle_gamma   90.00
#
_symmetry.space_group_name_H-M   'P 1'
#
loop_
_entity.id
_entity.type
_entity.pdbx_description
1 polymer ?
#
loop_
_entity_poly.entity_id
_entity_poly.type
_entity_poly.pdbx_seq_one_letter_code
_entity_poly.pdbx_strand_id
1 'polypeptide(L)'
;PTLILQLRIIIVTQKYHLYRAMYIAEKLGLEAYGVASDPRQYVGQEIRDLREILARVKDFFTVIIKPEPTYLGEAIPIDGNGDLTND
;
A
#
# COMPACT_ATOMS: atom_id res chain seq x y z
N PRO A 1 15.62 -26.38 20.62
CA PRO A 1 15.53 -26.66 19.17
C PRO A 1 14.09 -26.48 18.70
N THR A 2 13.72 -25.24 18.35
CA THR A 2 12.35 -24.91 17.96
C THR A 2 12.13 -25.35 16.51
N LEU A 3 11.32 -26.39 16.31
CA LEU A 3 10.76 -26.72 15.00
C LEU A 3 9.89 -25.54 14.56
N ILE A 4 10.38 -24.72 13.64
CA ILE A 4 9.49 -23.86 12.85
C ILE A 4 8.96 -24.76 11.73
N LEU A 5 7.65 -25.02 11.76
CA LEU A 5 6.93 -25.66 10.67
C LEU A 5 7.25 -24.91 9.37
N GLN A 6 7.84 -25.61 8.40
CA GLN A 6 8.24 -25.02 7.11
C GLN A 6 6.97 -24.73 6.29
N LEU A 7 6.44 -23.51 6.45
CA LEU A 7 5.27 -23.03 5.72
C LEU A 7 5.69 -22.75 4.27
N ARG A 8 5.13 -23.54 3.35
CA ARG A 8 5.27 -23.31 1.90
C ARG A 8 4.29 -22.22 1.48
N ILE A 9 4.81 -21.12 0.93
CA ILE A 9 4.03 -19.96 0.54
C ILE A 9 4.14 -19.70 -0.97
N ILE A 10 3.04 -19.27 -1.57
CA ILE A 10 3.01 -18.79 -2.96
C ILE A 10 2.81 -17.28 -2.93
N ILE A 11 3.73 -16.54 -3.53
CA ILE A 11 3.72 -15.08 -3.59
C ILE A 11 3.32 -14.66 -5.00
N VAL A 12 2.13 -14.08 -5.13
CA VAL A 12 1.61 -13.58 -6.41
C VAL A 12 1.62 -12.05 -6.38
N THR A 13 2.45 -11.42 -7.20
CA THR A 13 2.53 -9.95 -7.28
C THR A 13 3.18 -9.49 -8.60
N GLN A 14 3.20 -8.19 -8.86
CA GLN A 14 3.88 -7.60 -10.02
C GLN A 14 5.38 -7.96 -9.99
N LYS A 15 6.00 -8.18 -11.16
CA LYS A 15 7.41 -8.56 -11.27
C LYS A 15 8.35 -7.63 -10.51
N TYR A 16 8.04 -6.33 -10.46
CA TYR A 16 8.79 -5.34 -9.68
C TYR A 16 8.83 -5.65 -8.17
N HIS A 17 7.72 -6.08 -7.58
CA HIS A 17 7.66 -6.39 -6.15
C HIS A 17 8.06 -7.84 -5.82
N LEU A 18 8.00 -8.72 -6.80
CA LEU A 18 8.23 -10.15 -6.61
C LEU A 18 9.65 -10.44 -6.11
N TYR A 19 10.67 -9.78 -6.67
CA TYR A 19 12.06 -9.97 -6.25
C TYR A 19 12.28 -9.64 -4.77
N ARG A 20 11.71 -8.52 -4.31
CA ARG A 20 11.81 -8.11 -2.90
C ARG A 20 11.09 -9.09 -1.98
N ALA A 21 9.92 -9.56 -2.39
CA ALA A 21 9.14 -10.51 -1.61
C ALA A 21 9.84 -11.88 -1.48
N MET A 22 10.44 -12.36 -2.58
CA MET A 22 11.25 -13.59 -2.57
C MET A 22 12.48 -13.47 -1.66
N TYR A 23 13.18 -12.33 -1.70
CA TYR A 23 14.32 -12.07 -0.82
C TYR A 23 13.93 -12.09 0.67
N ILE A 24 12.80 -11.45 1.03
CA ILE A 24 12.31 -11.45 2.41
C ILE A 24 11.97 -12.88 2.86
N ALA A 25 11.29 -13.66 2.02
CA ALA A 25 10.94 -15.04 2.33
C ALA A 25 12.20 -15.90 2.59
N GLU A 26 13.23 -15.75 1.77
CA GLU A 26 14.53 -16.42 1.97
C GLU A 26 15.16 -16.05 3.32
N LYS A 27 15.19 -14.75 3.67
CA LYS A 27 15.79 -14.28 4.94
C LYS A 27 15.01 -14.69 6.18
N LEU A 28 13.72 -15.00 6.02
CA LEU A 28 12.87 -15.53 7.08
C LEU A 28 12.91 -17.07 7.15
N GLY A 29 13.68 -17.74 6.29
CA GLY A 29 13.75 -19.20 6.23
C GLY A 29 12.46 -19.86 5.71
N LEU A 30 11.67 -19.12 4.94
CA LEU A 30 10.42 -19.59 4.35
C LEU A 30 10.67 -20.23 2.99
N GLU A 31 9.99 -21.33 2.71
CA GLU A 31 9.96 -21.93 1.37
C GLU A 31 8.91 -21.20 0.53
N ALA A 32 9.36 -20.36 -0.41
CA ALA A 32 8.47 -19.52 -1.23
C ALA A 32 8.57 -19.81 -2.72
N TYR A 33 7.44 -19.72 -3.40
CA TYR A 33 7.33 -19.76 -4.86
C TYR A 33 6.72 -18.46 -5.37
N GLY A 34 7.41 -17.79 -6.29
CA GLY A 34 6.96 -16.52 -6.85
C GLY A 34 6.20 -16.70 -8.17
N VAL A 35 5.06 -16.03 -8.31
CA VAL A 35 4.29 -15.94 -9.55
C VAL A 35 4.12 -14.47 -9.91
N ALA A 36 4.68 -14.06 -11.05
CA ALA A 36 4.49 -12.71 -11.55
C ALA A 36 3.05 -12.56 -12.05
N SER A 37 2.27 -11.67 -11.42
CA SER A 37 0.98 -11.21 -11.92
C SER A 37 1.18 -9.85 -12.58
N ASP A 38 1.60 -9.87 -13.85
CA ASP A 38 1.72 -8.67 -14.68
C ASP A 38 0.55 -8.59 -15.70
N PRO A 39 -0.70 -8.31 -15.27
CA PRO A 39 -1.84 -8.32 -16.18
C PRO A 39 -1.92 -7.10 -17.12
N ARG A 40 -1.10 -6.04 -16.94
CA ARG A 40 -1.02 -4.85 -17.83
C ARG A 40 0.14 -3.92 -17.45
N GLN A 41 0.69 -3.20 -18.44
CA GLN A 41 1.29 -1.89 -18.16
C GLN A 41 0.16 -0.89 -17.88
N TYR A 42 0.17 -0.26 -16.70
CA TYR A 42 -0.77 0.80 -16.36
C TYR A 42 -0.42 2.06 -17.17
N VAL A 43 -1.18 2.33 -18.22
CA VAL A 43 -1.13 3.61 -18.93
C VAL A 43 -1.50 4.72 -17.94
N GLY A 44 -0.63 5.73 -17.81
CA GLY A 44 -0.85 6.87 -16.91
C GLY A 44 -0.22 6.76 -15.52
N GLN A 45 0.65 5.77 -15.26
CA GLN A 45 1.40 5.67 -14.00
C GLN A 45 2.28 6.92 -13.76
N GLU A 46 2.94 7.44 -14.79
CA GLU A 46 3.80 8.64 -14.68
C GLU A 46 3.02 9.89 -14.27
N ILE A 47 1.79 10.05 -14.78
CA ILE A 47 0.90 11.17 -14.39
C ILE A 47 0.46 11.03 -12.94
N ARG A 48 0.18 9.80 -12.48
CA ARG A 48 -0.16 9.53 -11.07
C ARG A 48 1.03 9.78 -10.15
N ASP A 49 2.23 9.35 -10.54
CA ASP A 49 3.45 9.54 -9.77
C ASP A 49 3.81 11.04 -9.66
N LEU A 50 3.67 11.80 -10.75
CA LEU A 50 3.85 13.26 -10.74
C LEU A 50 2.85 13.95 -9.80
N ARG A 51 1.58 13.54 -9.84
CA ARG A 51 0.56 14.02 -8.90
C ARG A 51 0.92 13.69 -7.46
N GLU A 52 1.41 12.47 -7.20
CA GLU A 52 1.81 12.01 -5.87
C GLU A 52 2.94 12.86 -5.28
N ILE A 53 3.94 13.21 -6.10
CA ILE A 53 5.05 14.07 -5.68
C ILE A 53 4.54 15.45 -5.23
N LEU A 54 3.65 16.06 -6.02
CA LEU A 54 3.05 17.35 -5.68
C LEU A 54 2.18 17.26 -4.42
N ALA A 55 1.42 16.17 -4.26
CA ALA A 55 0.61 15.92 -3.07
C ALA A 55 1.48 15.80 -1.79
N ARG A 56 2.60 15.08 -1.85
CA ARG A 56 3.52 14.92 -0.70
C ARG A 56 4.13 16.25 -0.26
N VAL A 57 4.47 17.12 -1.21
CA VAL A 57 4.96 18.47 -0.89
C VAL A 57 3.87 19.30 -0.22
N LYS A 58 2.65 19.28 -0.77
CA LYS A 58 1.48 19.93 -0.15
C LYS A 58 1.24 19.41 1.27
N ASP A 59 1.30 18.11 1.49
CA ASP A 59 1.02 17.50 2.79
C ASP A 59 2.08 17.87 3.84
N PHE A 60 3.36 17.98 3.46
CA PHE A 60 4.42 18.46 4.34
C PHE A 60 4.11 19.88 4.89
N PHE A 61 3.63 20.78 4.04
CA PHE A 61 3.20 22.10 4.50
C PHE A 61 1.89 22.04 5.28
N THR A 62 0.95 21.18 4.87
CA THR A 62 -0.35 21.01 5.53
C THR A 62 -0.19 20.58 6.99
N VAL A 63 0.74 19.66 7.31
CA VAL A 63 0.98 19.22 8.70
C VAL A 63 1.67 20.26 9.58
N ILE A 64 2.42 21.19 8.96
CA ILE A 64 3.05 22.32 9.66
C ILE A 64 2.03 23.42 9.92
N ILE A 65 1.25 23.78 8.89
CA ILE A 65 0.29 24.89 8.92
C ILE A 65 -0.98 24.50 9.69
N LYS A 66 -1.37 23.22 9.65
CA LYS A 66 -2.61 22.69 10.26
C LYS A 66 -3.83 23.58 9.97
N PRO A 67 -4.13 23.86 8.69
CA PRO A 67 -5.29 24.66 8.35
C PRO A 67 -6.56 23.95 8.84
N GLU A 68 -7.56 24.73 9.26
CA GLU A 68 -8.87 24.16 9.59
C GLU A 68 -9.49 23.47 8.36
N PRO A 69 -10.17 22.33 8.54
CA PRO A 69 -10.79 21.62 7.43
C PRO A 69 -11.82 22.52 6.75
N THR A 70 -11.73 22.63 5.41
CA THR A 70 -12.60 23.49 4.59
C THR A 70 -14.08 23.10 4.71
N TYR A 71 -14.35 21.83 5.01
CA TYR A 71 -15.68 21.31 5.29
C TYR A 71 -15.74 20.95 6.78
N LEU A 72 -16.29 21.85 7.58
CA LEU A 72 -16.55 21.65 9.01
C LEU A 72 -17.83 20.82 9.18
N GLY A 73 -17.78 19.55 8.76
CA GLY A 73 -18.83 18.58 9.04
C GLY A 73 -18.68 17.99 10.45
N GLU A 74 -19.73 17.35 10.97
CA GLU A 74 -19.62 16.54 12.18
C GLU A 74 -18.55 15.45 11.98
N ALA A 75 -17.77 15.17 13.02
CA ALA A 75 -16.73 14.16 12.96
C ALA A 75 -17.36 12.79 12.70
N ILE A 76 -17.01 12.18 11.56
CA ILE A 76 -17.48 10.84 11.22
C ILE A 76 -16.63 9.82 12.01
N PRO A 77 -17.24 9.03 12.90
CA PRO A 77 -16.53 8.02 13.68
C PRO A 77 -15.91 6.94 12.76
N ILE A 78 -14.60 6.71 12.89
CA ILE A 78 -13.86 5.70 12.11
C ILE A 78 -14.17 4.26 12.54
N ASP A 79 -14.83 4.11 13.69
CA ASP A 79 -15.35 2.87 14.27
C ASP A 79 -16.83 2.63 13.92
N GLY A 80 -17.46 3.55 13.18
CA GLY A 80 -18.85 3.48 12.74
C GLY A 80 -19.07 2.74 11.42
N ASN A 81 -20.34 2.72 10.98
CA ASN A 81 -20.73 2.15 9.69
C ASN A 81 -20.22 3.03 8.54
N GLY A 82 -19.40 2.47 7.65
CA GLY A 82 -18.83 3.15 6.49
C GLY A 82 -19.84 3.53 5.39
N ASP A 83 -21.09 3.06 5.48
CA ASP A 83 -22.16 3.48 4.58
C ASP A 83 -22.69 4.90 4.88
N LEU A 84 -22.30 5.50 6.01
CA LEU A 84 -22.67 6.88 6.36
C LEU A 84 -22.06 7.93 5.43
N THR A 85 -21.09 7.57 4.57
CA THR A 85 -20.45 8.47 3.60
C THR A 85 -20.75 8.11 2.14
N ASN A 86 -21.72 7.21 1.91
CA ASN A 86 -22.18 6.84 0.56
C ASN A 86 -23.37 7.72 0.15
N ASP A 87 -23.07 8.84 -0.52
CA ASP A 87 -24.03 9.63 -1.31
C ASP A 87 -23.95 9.27 -2.80
#